data_AF-A0A520HW75-F1
#
_entry.id   AF-A0A520HW75-F1
#
_cell.length_a   1.000
_cell.length_b   1.000
_cell.length_c   1.000
_cell.angle_alpha   90.00
_cell.angle_beta   90.00
_cell.angle_gamma   90.00
#
_symmetry.space_group_name_H-M   'P 1'
#
loop_
_entity.id
_entity.type
_entity.pdbx_description
1 polymer ?
#
loop_
_entity_poly.entity_id
_entity_poly.type
_entity_poly.pdbx_seq_one_letter_code
_entity_poly.pdbx_strand_id
1 'polypeptide(L)'
;MLGRWDVQKGRALEKEYQAAERVVLEITEYIVGNQLIWMSFEEAKGIVMKWHSLRNTGVEIDALLDRVFVSSGIFIVDDWSGTVSFRHRSFGEYLYARAAKARGKAIPKEHAFDGYWGACTFFYIGLLGDCQDLLTDLYNAIPSDESETWRKILSLPNYSLAGYQTEYAVVENNLFKLFIEAAKLYEKVRTGETFTKLNSLPEMHLLWLFQRVIRGSYDYNFLKPAITQTIISIDESKTTPKEKFVALFFASCFASQLDDSSGFTYILENYPIEQIPVTVALGIQIETKYNAEFYKLPLVKAHEKRLYKLLFPNHRSKPHGTKGIKDSKLSDLFDKPLKSRRLED
;
A
#
# COMPACT_ATOMS: atom_id res chain seq x y z
N MET A 1 -7.41 -13.37 22.12
CA MET A 1 -6.79 -14.54 21.46
C MET A 1 -5.99 -15.27 22.50
N LEU A 2 -6.24 -16.58 22.61
CA LEU A 2 -6.01 -17.45 23.77
C LEU A 2 -6.79 -16.99 25.01
N GLY A 3 -7.99 -17.54 25.22
CA GLY A 3 -8.56 -17.79 26.54
C GLY A 3 -8.76 -16.64 27.54
N ARG A 4 -8.54 -15.34 27.23
CA ARG A 4 -8.80 -14.25 28.19
C ARG A 4 -10.26 -14.29 28.72
N TRP A 5 -11.18 -14.78 27.89
CA TRP A 5 -12.57 -15.02 28.25
C TRP A 5 -12.77 -16.28 29.10
N ASP A 6 -11.96 -17.31 28.92
CA ASP A 6 -11.98 -18.54 29.75
C ASP A 6 -11.37 -18.29 31.13
N VAL A 7 -10.33 -17.46 31.23
CA VAL A 7 -9.77 -16.98 32.50
C VAL A 7 -10.80 -16.12 33.24
N GLN A 8 -11.47 -15.19 32.55
CA GLN A 8 -12.54 -14.36 33.13
C GLN A 8 -13.75 -15.19 33.59
N LYS A 9 -14.00 -16.34 32.96
CA LYS A 9 -15.06 -17.28 33.34
C LYS A 9 -14.60 -18.36 34.35
N GLY A 10 -13.38 -18.26 34.87
CA GLY A 10 -12.82 -19.20 35.85
C GLY A 10 -12.55 -20.62 35.31
N ARG A 11 -12.50 -20.79 33.98
CA ARG A 11 -12.32 -22.09 33.30
C ARG A 11 -10.85 -22.48 33.10
N ALA A 12 -9.92 -21.61 33.50
CA ALA A 12 -8.50 -21.75 33.23
C ALA A 12 -7.66 -20.95 34.23
N LEU A 13 -6.53 -21.53 34.67
CA LEU A 13 -5.54 -20.80 35.47
C LEU A 13 -4.79 -19.79 34.58
N GLU A 14 -4.56 -18.58 35.09
CA GLU A 14 -3.85 -17.52 34.38
C GLU A 14 -2.42 -17.94 33.98
N LYS A 15 -1.77 -18.74 34.81
CA LYS A 15 -0.42 -19.28 34.56
C LYS A 15 -0.37 -20.18 33.32
N GLU A 16 -1.38 -21.04 33.14
CA GLU A 16 -1.46 -21.93 31.97
C GLU A 16 -1.63 -21.13 30.68
N TYR A 17 -2.42 -20.04 30.75
CA TYR A 17 -2.61 -19.16 29.61
C TYR A 17 -1.30 -18.45 29.23
N GLN A 18 -0.61 -17.86 30.21
CA GLN A 18 0.67 -17.21 29.96
C GLN A 18 1.72 -18.19 29.42
N ALA A 19 1.76 -19.42 29.93
CA ALA A 19 2.65 -20.48 29.43
C ALA A 19 2.33 -20.85 27.98
N ALA A 20 1.06 -21.12 27.66
CA ALA A 20 0.62 -21.45 26.31
C ALA A 20 0.95 -20.32 25.32
N GLU A 21 0.72 -19.07 25.71
CA GLU A 21 1.07 -17.92 24.89
C GLU A 21 2.57 -17.85 24.59
N ARG A 22 3.45 -18.07 25.57
CA ARG A 22 4.90 -18.06 25.36
C ARG A 22 5.35 -19.14 24.39
N VAL A 23 4.80 -20.36 24.52
CA VAL A 23 5.10 -21.48 23.63
C VAL A 23 4.59 -21.21 22.20
N VAL A 24 3.38 -20.68 22.06
CA VAL A 24 2.81 -20.31 20.75
C VAL A 24 3.72 -19.29 20.05
N LEU A 25 4.28 -18.31 20.76
CA LEU A 25 5.23 -17.36 20.17
C LEU A 25 6.51 -18.06 19.68
N GLU A 26 7.05 -19.03 20.43
CA GLU A 26 8.24 -19.80 20.01
C GLU A 26 7.98 -20.66 18.77
N ILE A 27 6.85 -21.36 18.73
CA ILE A 27 6.44 -22.12 17.54
C ILE A 27 6.26 -21.17 16.35
N THR A 28 5.67 -20.00 16.59
CA THR A 28 5.43 -19.01 15.52
C THR A 28 6.71 -18.47 14.93
N GLU A 29 7.70 -18.12 15.76
CA GLU A 29 8.99 -17.68 15.25
C GLU A 29 9.70 -18.77 14.47
N TYR A 30 9.53 -20.03 14.85
CA TYR A 30 10.08 -21.12 14.07
C TYR A 30 9.40 -21.25 12.69
N ILE A 31 8.08 -21.32 12.64
CA ILE A 31 7.34 -21.50 11.38
C ILE A 31 7.52 -20.26 10.49
N VAL A 32 7.16 -19.09 11.01
CA VAL A 32 7.13 -17.85 10.22
C VAL A 32 8.54 -17.37 9.91
N GLY A 33 9.45 -17.46 10.89
CA GLY A 33 10.88 -17.11 10.75
C GLY A 33 11.59 -17.86 9.64
N ASN A 34 11.29 -19.15 9.48
CA ASN A 34 11.86 -20.01 8.44
C ASN A 34 11.01 -20.07 7.16
N GLN A 35 10.02 -19.19 7.01
CA GLN A 35 9.13 -19.14 5.85
C GLN A 35 8.34 -20.43 5.57
N LEU A 36 8.03 -21.19 6.62
CA LEU A 36 7.30 -22.45 6.52
C LEU A 36 5.79 -22.21 6.48
N ILE A 37 5.09 -23.05 5.72
CA ILE A 37 3.62 -23.10 5.70
C ILE A 37 3.10 -23.98 6.84
N TRP A 38 3.82 -25.05 7.13
CA TRP A 38 3.53 -26.05 8.15
C TRP A 38 4.85 -26.60 8.73
N MET A 39 4.77 -27.27 9.88
CA MET A 39 5.89 -28.02 10.46
C MET A 39 5.40 -29.39 10.95
N SER A 40 6.33 -30.31 11.27
CA SER A 40 5.94 -31.59 11.86
C SER A 40 5.29 -31.37 13.24
N PHE A 41 4.22 -32.11 13.53
CA PHE A 41 3.58 -32.04 14.84
C PHE A 41 4.50 -32.52 15.96
N GLU A 42 5.34 -33.53 15.72
CA GLU A 42 6.31 -34.02 16.70
C GLU A 42 7.39 -32.97 17.01
N GLU A 43 7.83 -32.23 16.00
CA GLU A 43 8.76 -31.11 16.21
C GLU A 43 8.10 -29.99 17.03
N ALA A 44 6.83 -29.67 16.74
CA ALA A 44 6.08 -28.67 17.50
C ALA A 44 5.90 -29.09 18.97
N LYS A 45 5.57 -30.36 19.25
CA LYS A 45 5.57 -30.91 20.61
C LYS A 45 6.95 -30.81 21.26
N GLY A 46 8.01 -31.11 20.50
CA GLY A 46 9.39 -30.97 20.96
C GLY A 46 9.71 -29.57 21.46
N ILE A 47 9.23 -28.52 20.77
CA ILE A 47 9.35 -27.13 21.21
C ILE A 47 8.63 -26.92 22.56
N VAL A 48 7.39 -27.42 22.71
CA VAL A 48 6.62 -27.29 23.95
C VAL A 48 7.33 -27.98 25.12
N MET A 49 7.75 -29.23 24.93
CA MET A 49 8.41 -30.04 25.94
C MET A 49 9.75 -29.41 26.36
N LYS A 50 10.54 -28.93 25.40
CA LYS A 50 11.79 -28.22 25.68
C LYS A 50 11.52 -26.96 26.50
N TRP A 51 10.54 -26.15 26.09
CA TRP A 51 10.18 -24.92 26.81
C TRP A 51 9.77 -25.18 28.26
N HIS A 52 8.95 -26.21 28.46
CA HIS A 52 8.42 -26.64 29.76
C HIS A 52 9.53 -27.17 30.66
N SER A 53 10.39 -28.05 30.16
CA SER A 53 11.50 -28.65 30.94
C SER A 53 12.50 -27.63 31.50
N LEU A 54 12.65 -26.48 30.84
CA LEU A 54 13.58 -25.42 31.23
C LEU A 54 12.98 -24.46 32.28
N ARG A 55 11.71 -24.61 32.67
CA ARG A 55 11.01 -23.62 33.50
C ARG A 55 10.14 -24.28 34.57
N ASN A 56 10.24 -23.78 35.79
CA ASN A 56 9.38 -24.23 36.89
C ASN A 56 8.10 -23.39 36.96
N THR A 57 7.19 -23.60 36.02
CA THR A 57 5.92 -22.81 35.93
C THR A 57 4.79 -23.38 36.79
N GLY A 58 4.89 -24.65 37.22
CA GLY A 58 3.83 -25.37 37.91
C GLY A 58 2.62 -25.73 37.03
N VAL A 59 2.78 -25.68 35.71
CA VAL A 59 1.75 -26.05 34.72
C VAL A 59 2.00 -27.50 34.27
N GLU A 60 0.97 -28.33 34.22
CA GLU A 60 1.06 -29.69 33.68
C GLU A 60 1.28 -29.69 32.16
N ILE A 61 2.17 -30.57 31.69
CA ILE A 61 2.56 -30.60 30.26
C ILE A 61 1.39 -30.97 29.35
N ASP A 62 0.55 -31.92 29.75
CA ASP A 62 -0.59 -32.35 28.93
C ASP A 62 -1.64 -31.25 28.81
N ALA A 63 -1.89 -30.52 29.91
CA ALA A 63 -2.77 -29.36 29.91
C ALA A 63 -2.23 -28.24 29.00
N LEU A 64 -0.91 -28.06 28.96
CA LEU A 64 -0.26 -27.10 28.07
C LEU A 64 -0.37 -27.52 26.59
N LEU A 65 -0.16 -28.80 26.29
CA LEU A 65 -0.29 -29.34 24.92
C LEU A 65 -1.73 -29.22 24.41
N ASP A 66 -2.73 -29.60 25.21
CA ASP A 66 -4.15 -29.41 24.86
C ASP A 66 -4.44 -27.94 24.58
N ARG A 67 -3.98 -27.05 25.47
CA ARG A 67 -4.22 -25.62 25.31
C ARG A 67 -3.64 -25.08 24.01
N VAL A 68 -2.40 -25.46 23.66
CA VAL A 68 -1.71 -24.94 22.49
C VAL A 68 -2.35 -25.49 21.20
N PHE A 69 -2.60 -26.79 21.11
CA PHE A 69 -2.95 -27.44 19.84
C PHE A 69 -4.43 -27.75 19.66
N VAL A 70 -5.20 -27.87 20.74
CA VAL A 70 -6.63 -28.24 20.69
C VAL A 70 -7.50 -27.03 21.00
N SER A 71 -7.36 -26.46 22.20
CA SER A 71 -8.32 -25.46 22.69
C SER A 71 -7.98 -24.00 22.33
N SER A 72 -6.78 -23.70 21.82
CA SER A 72 -6.41 -22.34 21.35
C SER A 72 -7.15 -21.88 20.10
N GLY A 73 -7.46 -22.80 19.20
CA GLY A 73 -7.95 -22.53 17.85
C GLY A 73 -6.96 -21.78 16.93
N ILE A 74 -5.69 -21.62 17.33
CA ILE A 74 -4.66 -20.94 16.55
C ILE A 74 -4.09 -21.87 15.48
N PHE A 75 -3.89 -23.14 15.84
CA PHE A 75 -3.32 -24.15 14.97
C PHE A 75 -4.39 -25.11 14.44
N ILE A 76 -4.07 -25.77 13.33
CA ILE A 76 -4.72 -26.98 12.84
C ILE A 76 -3.65 -28.06 12.86
N VAL A 77 -3.98 -29.20 13.48
CA VAL A 77 -3.18 -30.42 13.40
C VAL A 77 -3.85 -31.33 12.38
N ASP A 78 -3.08 -31.80 11.40
CA ASP A 78 -3.52 -32.79 10.44
C ASP A 78 -2.95 -34.16 10.83
N ASP A 79 -3.82 -35.01 11.37
CA ASP A 79 -3.46 -36.35 11.84
C ASP A 79 -3.00 -37.28 10.71
N TRP A 80 -3.43 -37.03 9.46
CA TRP A 80 -3.03 -37.86 8.33
C TRP A 80 -1.58 -37.59 7.92
N SER A 81 -1.22 -36.32 7.81
CA SER A 81 0.13 -35.90 7.41
C SER A 81 1.10 -35.76 8.58
N GLY A 82 0.60 -35.74 9.83
CA GLY A 82 1.41 -35.52 11.03
C GLY A 82 1.98 -34.11 11.08
N THR A 83 1.25 -33.12 10.55
CA THR A 83 1.71 -31.73 10.45
C THR A 83 0.86 -30.78 11.28
N VAL A 84 1.44 -29.64 11.63
CA VAL A 84 0.74 -28.51 12.25
C VAL A 84 0.97 -27.24 11.44
N SER A 85 -0.10 -26.47 11.25
CA SER A 85 -0.07 -25.17 10.58
C SER A 85 -0.97 -24.17 11.30
N PHE A 86 -0.83 -22.89 11.00
CA PHE A 86 -1.80 -21.91 11.46
C PHE A 86 -3.16 -22.15 10.80
N ARG A 87 -4.24 -21.99 11.57
CA ARG A 87 -5.61 -22.03 11.05
C ARG A 87 -5.87 -20.93 10.02
N HIS A 88 -5.27 -19.77 10.25
CA HIS A 88 -5.25 -18.68 9.29
C HIS A 88 -3.88 -18.01 9.34
N ARG A 89 -3.34 -17.65 8.17
CA ARG A 89 -2.00 -17.06 8.02
C ARG A 89 -1.79 -15.82 8.90
N SER A 90 -2.82 -14.97 9.02
CA SER A 90 -2.76 -13.75 9.84
C SER A 90 -2.51 -14.02 11.33
N PHE A 91 -2.83 -15.20 11.87
CA PHE A 91 -2.44 -15.54 13.24
C PHE A 91 -0.93 -15.64 13.36
N GLY A 92 -0.27 -16.33 12.42
CA GLY A 92 1.19 -16.43 12.40
C GLY A 92 1.84 -15.06 12.25
N GLU A 93 1.33 -14.21 11.35
CA GLU A 93 1.87 -12.87 11.11
C GLU A 93 1.75 -11.96 12.34
N TYR A 94 0.57 -11.95 12.97
CA TYR A 94 0.35 -11.20 14.21
C TYR A 94 1.19 -11.73 15.38
N LEU A 95 1.24 -13.05 15.56
CA LEU A 95 2.00 -13.67 16.66
C LEU A 95 3.50 -13.49 16.47
N TYR A 96 3.99 -13.49 15.23
CA TYR A 96 5.38 -13.19 14.92
C TYR A 96 5.74 -11.75 15.29
N ALA A 97 4.90 -10.79 14.88
CA ALA A 97 5.03 -9.38 15.26
C ALA A 97 5.00 -9.20 16.79
N ARG A 98 4.11 -9.95 17.47
CA ARG A 98 4.02 -9.93 18.92
C ARG A 98 5.26 -10.51 19.60
N ALA A 99 5.82 -11.59 19.06
CA ALA A 99 7.06 -12.17 19.56
C ALA A 99 8.24 -11.18 19.43
N ALA A 100 8.35 -10.54 18.26
CA ALA A 100 9.32 -9.50 17.97
C ALA A 100 9.24 -8.35 19.01
N LYS A 101 8.04 -7.80 19.24
CA LYS A 101 7.82 -6.76 20.26
C LYS A 101 8.16 -7.24 21.67
N ALA A 102 7.68 -8.41 22.07
CA ALA A 102 7.87 -8.96 23.41
C ALA A 102 9.35 -9.22 23.75
N ARG A 103 10.20 -9.40 22.74
CA ARG A 103 11.65 -9.66 22.89
C ARG A 103 12.52 -8.45 22.60
N GLY A 104 11.93 -7.30 22.28
CA GLY A 104 12.66 -6.11 21.86
C GLY A 104 13.46 -6.32 20.56
N LYS A 105 13.06 -7.28 19.71
CA LYS A 105 13.69 -7.53 18.41
C LYS A 105 12.87 -6.82 17.35
N ALA A 106 13.41 -5.77 16.75
CA ALA A 106 12.75 -5.10 15.64
C ALA A 106 12.64 -6.04 14.43
N ILE A 107 11.51 -5.98 13.72
CA ILE A 107 11.42 -6.60 12.39
C ILE A 107 12.38 -5.83 11.46
N PRO A 108 13.23 -6.54 10.68
CA PRO A 108 14.13 -5.90 9.72
C PRO A 108 13.39 -4.99 8.74
N LYS A 109 14.00 -3.86 8.36
CA LYS A 109 13.33 -2.87 7.47
C LYS A 109 13.12 -3.42 6.07
N GLU A 110 14.00 -4.32 5.63
CA GLU A 110 13.96 -5.01 4.35
C GLU A 110 12.69 -5.87 4.23
N HIS A 111 12.10 -6.26 5.36
CA HIS A 111 10.86 -7.03 5.41
C HIS A 111 9.60 -6.16 5.26
N ALA A 112 9.73 -4.83 5.30
CA ALA A 112 8.57 -3.95 5.24
C ALA A 112 7.87 -3.95 3.87
N PHE A 113 8.63 -4.17 2.80
CA PHE A 113 8.09 -4.19 1.42
C PHE A 113 8.32 -5.52 0.73
N ASP A 114 8.59 -6.57 1.51
CA ASP A 114 8.63 -7.93 1.02
C ASP A 114 7.21 -8.54 0.97
N GLY A 115 6.96 -9.38 -0.03
CA GLY A 115 5.64 -9.97 -0.25
C GLY A 115 5.21 -10.97 0.84
N TYR A 116 6.16 -11.63 1.50
CA TYR A 116 5.90 -12.58 2.57
C TYR A 116 5.80 -11.90 3.94
N TRP A 117 6.60 -10.85 4.18
CA TRP A 117 6.71 -10.22 5.49
C TRP A 117 5.85 -8.98 5.72
N GLY A 118 5.25 -8.38 4.67
CA GLY A 118 4.52 -7.12 4.79
C GLY A 118 3.44 -7.11 5.88
N ALA A 119 2.68 -8.19 6.01
CA ALA A 119 1.65 -8.32 7.05
C ALA A 119 2.24 -8.42 8.47
N CYS A 120 3.39 -9.09 8.65
CA CYS A 120 4.11 -9.09 9.93
C CYS A 120 4.52 -7.67 10.31
N THR A 121 5.05 -6.90 9.36
CA THR A 121 5.45 -5.50 9.58
C THR A 121 4.23 -4.63 9.93
N PHE A 122 3.11 -4.78 9.22
CA PHE A 122 1.85 -4.11 9.55
C PHE A 122 1.42 -4.34 11.00
N PHE A 123 1.35 -5.61 11.43
CA PHE A 123 0.97 -5.94 12.80
C PHE A 123 1.99 -5.44 13.82
N TYR A 124 3.28 -5.45 13.49
CA TYR A 124 4.32 -4.96 14.38
C TYR A 124 4.18 -3.46 14.63
N ILE A 125 3.97 -2.67 13.57
CA ILE A 125 3.69 -1.23 13.67
C ILE A 125 2.43 -0.99 14.50
N GLY A 126 1.35 -1.71 14.22
CA GLY A 126 0.10 -1.60 14.99
C GLY A 126 0.24 -1.98 16.46
N LEU A 127 1.14 -2.93 16.77
CA LEU A 127 1.46 -3.29 18.15
C LEU A 127 2.30 -2.21 18.83
N LEU A 128 3.20 -1.53 18.13
CA LEU A 128 3.96 -0.41 18.69
C LEU A 128 3.04 0.79 18.97
N GLY A 129 2.14 1.11 18.02
CA GLY A 129 1.19 2.23 18.12
C GLY A 129 1.86 3.57 17.83
N ASP A 130 2.86 3.93 18.63
CA ASP A 130 3.72 5.09 18.44
C ASP A 130 5.12 4.63 18.00
N CYS A 131 5.53 5.02 16.79
CA CYS A 131 6.77 4.53 16.16
C CYS A 131 7.32 5.50 15.10
N GLN A 132 7.49 6.76 15.49
CA GLN A 132 7.99 7.85 14.63
C GLN A 132 9.23 7.48 13.81
N ASP A 133 10.27 6.95 14.45
CA ASP A 133 11.53 6.63 13.77
C ASP A 133 11.33 5.55 12.71
N LEU A 134 10.60 4.49 13.06
CA LEU A 134 10.30 3.40 12.14
C LEU A 134 9.49 3.89 10.94
N LEU A 135 8.42 4.66 11.14
CA LEU A 135 7.62 5.19 10.02
C LEU A 135 8.46 6.13 9.14
N THR A 136 9.24 7.03 9.74
CA THR A 136 10.12 7.94 9.01
C THR A 136 11.13 7.18 8.16
N ASP A 137 11.73 6.13 8.72
CA ASP A 137 12.66 5.27 8.01
C ASP A 137 12.00 4.56 6.83
N LEU A 138 10.77 4.05 7.01
CA LEU A 138 10.04 3.37 5.94
C LEU A 138 9.64 4.33 4.81
N TYR A 139 9.26 5.57 5.13
CA TYR A 139 9.03 6.62 4.13
C TYR A 139 10.30 6.96 3.33
N ASN A 140 11.47 6.92 3.98
CA ASN A 140 12.76 7.24 3.36
C ASN A 140 13.46 6.05 2.71
N ALA A 141 12.98 4.82 2.96
CA ALA A 141 13.56 3.61 2.41
C ALA A 141 13.57 3.67 0.88
N ILE A 142 14.70 3.32 0.27
CA ILE A 142 14.84 3.27 -1.19
C ILE A 142 14.54 1.82 -1.62
N PRO A 143 13.46 1.57 -2.38
CA PRO A 143 13.16 0.23 -2.89
C PRO A 143 14.29 -0.29 -3.79
N SER A 144 14.60 -1.58 -3.69
CA SER A 144 15.63 -2.22 -4.50
C SER A 144 15.17 -2.49 -5.93
N ASP A 145 13.87 -2.74 -6.13
CA ASP A 145 13.27 -3.05 -7.43
C ASP A 145 11.86 -2.46 -7.62
N GLU A 146 11.27 -2.68 -8.80
CA GLU A 146 9.91 -2.23 -9.12
C GLU A 146 8.85 -2.87 -8.22
N SER A 147 9.03 -4.12 -7.80
CA SER A 147 8.05 -4.85 -6.97
C SER A 147 8.00 -4.26 -5.56
N GLU A 148 9.16 -3.98 -4.97
CA GLU A 148 9.27 -3.26 -3.69
C GLU A 148 8.75 -1.83 -3.83
N THR A 149 8.97 -1.17 -4.97
CA THR A 149 8.41 0.18 -5.21
C THR A 149 6.88 0.14 -5.17
N TRP A 150 6.26 -0.82 -5.87
CA TRP A 150 4.82 -1.04 -5.80
C TRP A 150 4.36 -1.32 -4.36
N ARG A 151 5.03 -2.23 -3.66
CA ARG A 151 4.67 -2.56 -2.27
C ARG A 151 4.81 -1.37 -1.33
N LYS A 152 5.82 -0.52 -1.49
CA LYS A 152 5.96 0.71 -0.71
C LYS A 152 4.78 1.66 -0.92
N ILE A 153 4.41 1.93 -2.17
CA ILE A 153 3.27 2.79 -2.52
C ILE A 153 1.94 2.25 -1.95
N LEU A 154 1.76 0.93 -1.95
CA LEU A 154 0.53 0.25 -1.51
C LEU A 154 0.44 0.09 0.02
N SER A 155 1.56 -0.20 0.68
CA SER A 155 1.58 -0.62 2.09
C SER A 155 1.80 0.54 3.06
N LEU A 156 2.51 1.61 2.69
CA LEU A 156 2.76 2.72 3.62
C LEU A 156 1.52 3.46 4.13
N PRO A 157 0.45 3.65 3.36
CA PRO A 157 -0.82 4.18 3.88
C PRO A 157 -1.36 3.32 5.03
N ASN A 158 -1.32 2.00 4.85
CA ASN A 158 -1.73 1.02 5.86
C ASN A 158 -0.83 1.05 7.10
N TYR A 159 0.49 1.17 6.91
CA TYR A 159 1.44 1.24 8.02
C TYR A 159 1.25 2.53 8.82
N SER A 160 1.02 3.65 8.13
CA SER A 160 0.76 4.94 8.77
C SER A 160 -0.52 4.90 9.61
N LEU A 161 -1.57 4.25 9.10
CA LEU A 161 -2.81 4.02 9.84
C LEU A 161 -2.61 3.05 11.02
N ALA A 162 -1.82 2.00 10.86
CA ALA A 162 -1.53 1.08 11.96
C ALA A 162 -0.79 1.80 13.11
N GLY A 163 0.13 2.70 12.78
CA GLY A 163 0.88 3.52 13.71
C GLY A 163 0.19 4.84 14.10
N TYR A 164 -1.14 4.85 14.18
CA TYR A 164 -1.95 6.08 14.34
C TYR A 164 -1.68 6.90 15.62
N GLN A 165 -0.96 6.34 16.61
CA GLN A 165 -0.59 7.08 17.83
C GLN A 165 0.70 7.90 17.65
N THR A 166 1.42 7.68 16.55
CA THR A 166 2.58 8.49 16.16
C THR A 166 2.15 9.92 15.86
N GLU A 167 3.01 10.91 16.15
CA GLU A 167 2.76 12.30 15.78
C GLU A 167 2.40 12.44 14.30
N TYR A 168 1.25 13.06 14.02
CA TYR A 168 0.71 13.12 12.66
C TYR A 168 1.62 13.86 11.67
N ALA A 169 2.45 14.78 12.18
CA ALA A 169 3.47 15.49 11.41
C ALA A 169 4.40 14.54 10.64
N VAL A 170 4.63 13.31 11.14
CA VAL A 170 5.41 12.30 10.42
C VAL A 170 4.73 11.91 9.10
N VAL A 171 3.41 11.70 9.12
CA VAL A 171 2.65 11.35 7.92
C VAL A 171 2.55 12.56 7.00
N GLU A 172 2.17 13.72 7.55
CA GLU A 172 1.96 14.96 6.82
C GLU A 172 3.21 15.41 6.03
N ASN A 173 4.39 15.29 6.65
CA ASN A 173 5.66 15.70 6.02
C ASN A 173 6.26 14.66 5.07
N ASN A 174 5.68 13.45 4.96
CA ASN A 174 6.28 12.37 4.16
C ASN A 174 5.34 11.77 3.12
N LEU A 175 4.02 11.91 3.26
CA LEU A 175 3.03 11.29 2.37
C LEU A 175 3.26 11.64 0.89
N PHE A 176 3.67 12.87 0.61
CA PHE A 176 3.99 13.37 -0.74
C PHE A 176 5.05 12.53 -1.48
N LYS A 177 5.98 11.90 -0.74
CA LYS A 177 7.05 11.07 -1.31
C LYS A 177 6.47 9.87 -2.06
N LEU A 178 5.37 9.31 -1.58
CA LEU A 178 4.71 8.17 -2.22
C LEU A 178 4.12 8.52 -3.59
N PHE A 179 3.56 9.72 -3.73
CA PHE A 179 3.03 10.20 -5.02
C PHE A 179 4.14 10.50 -6.02
N ILE A 180 5.28 11.03 -5.55
CA ILE A 180 6.48 11.20 -6.39
C ILE A 180 7.03 9.85 -6.83
N GLU A 181 7.08 8.86 -5.95
CA GLU A 181 7.51 7.50 -6.29
C GLU A 181 6.56 6.85 -7.30
N ALA A 182 5.26 7.00 -7.11
CA ALA A 182 4.26 6.53 -8.07
C ALA A 182 4.42 7.20 -9.44
N ALA A 183 4.68 8.51 -9.49
CA ALA A 183 4.93 9.22 -10.74
C ALA A 183 6.21 8.77 -11.44
N LYS A 184 7.30 8.56 -10.69
CA LYS A 184 8.55 8.00 -11.22
C LYS A 184 8.35 6.59 -11.77
N LEU A 185 7.60 5.76 -11.05
CA LEU A 185 7.29 4.40 -11.47
C LEU A 185 6.42 4.40 -12.73
N TYR A 186 5.41 5.26 -12.80
CA TYR A 186 4.60 5.49 -13.99
C TYR A 186 5.48 5.87 -15.18
N GLU A 187 6.39 6.83 -15.00
CA GLU A 187 7.30 7.27 -16.07
C GLU A 187 8.25 6.14 -16.51
N LYS A 188 8.80 5.34 -15.60
CA LYS A 188 9.61 4.15 -15.94
C LYS A 188 8.83 3.16 -16.79
N VAL A 189 7.58 2.85 -16.42
CA VAL A 189 6.73 1.97 -17.22
C VAL A 189 6.40 2.59 -18.58
N ARG A 190 6.10 3.89 -18.60
CA ARG A 190 5.80 4.67 -19.82
C ARG A 190 6.98 4.71 -20.78
N THR A 191 8.19 4.91 -20.26
CA THR A 191 9.41 4.88 -21.07
C THR A 191 9.74 3.48 -21.48
N GLY A 192 9.30 2.43 -20.75
CA GLY A 192 9.47 1.00 -20.99
C GLY A 192 10.61 0.35 -20.19
N GLU A 193 11.13 1.04 -19.18
CA GLU A 193 12.05 0.53 -18.15
C GLU A 193 11.26 -0.22 -17.07
N THR A 194 10.62 -1.31 -17.45
CA THR A 194 9.83 -2.16 -16.54
C THR A 194 10.04 -3.62 -16.85
N PHE A 195 10.02 -4.47 -15.82
CA PHE A 195 9.99 -5.93 -16.01
C PHE A 195 8.56 -6.49 -16.10
N THR A 196 7.56 -5.66 -15.84
CA THR A 196 6.14 -6.05 -15.92
C THR A 196 5.62 -5.95 -17.35
N LYS A 197 4.44 -6.53 -17.59
CA LYS A 197 3.74 -6.39 -18.88
C LYS A 197 2.96 -5.06 -18.99
N LEU A 198 3.11 -4.12 -18.05
CA LEU A 198 2.33 -2.89 -18.05
C LEU A 198 2.60 -1.99 -19.26
N ASN A 199 3.77 -2.13 -19.89
CA ASN A 199 4.08 -1.46 -21.16
C ASN A 199 3.23 -1.95 -22.36
N SER A 200 2.45 -3.02 -22.21
CA SER A 200 1.47 -3.43 -23.23
C SER A 200 0.18 -2.61 -23.17
N LEU A 201 -0.03 -1.84 -22.11
CA LEU A 201 -1.18 -0.97 -21.98
C LEU A 201 -0.96 0.33 -22.80
N PRO A 202 -2.05 0.92 -23.31
CA PRO A 202 -2.03 2.32 -23.75
C PRO A 202 -1.77 3.27 -22.58
N GLU A 203 -1.23 4.45 -22.88
CA GLU A 203 -0.80 5.42 -21.86
C GLU A 203 -1.93 5.85 -20.92
N MET A 204 -3.14 6.11 -21.45
CA MET A 204 -4.29 6.48 -20.62
C MET A 204 -4.76 5.34 -19.73
N HIS A 205 -4.65 4.09 -20.19
CA HIS A 205 -4.99 2.91 -19.39
C HIS A 205 -3.98 2.70 -18.26
N LEU A 206 -2.70 2.98 -18.52
CA LEU A 206 -1.65 2.97 -17.50
C LEU A 206 -1.92 4.06 -16.44
N LEU A 207 -2.21 5.29 -16.87
CA LEU A 207 -2.53 6.40 -15.96
C LEU A 207 -3.75 6.06 -15.09
N TRP A 208 -4.79 5.47 -15.70
CA TRP A 208 -5.98 5.00 -15.00
C TRP A 208 -5.69 3.87 -14.01
N LEU A 209 -4.81 2.93 -14.35
CA LEU A 209 -4.43 1.86 -13.44
C LEU A 209 -3.77 2.43 -12.17
N PHE A 210 -2.79 3.33 -12.34
CA PHE A 210 -2.08 3.96 -11.22
C PHE A 210 -3.04 4.76 -10.33
N GLN A 211 -3.89 5.60 -10.92
CA GLN A 211 -4.82 6.39 -10.12
C GLN A 211 -5.84 5.50 -9.37
N ARG A 212 -6.29 4.40 -9.96
CA ARG A 212 -7.20 3.45 -9.30
C ARG A 212 -6.53 2.74 -8.13
N VAL A 213 -5.28 2.33 -8.29
CA VAL A 213 -4.49 1.69 -7.23
C VAL A 213 -4.27 2.64 -6.05
N ILE A 214 -3.94 3.91 -6.35
CA ILE A 214 -3.76 4.96 -5.35
C ILE A 214 -5.08 5.23 -4.62
N ARG A 215 -6.20 5.43 -5.33
CA ARG A 215 -7.50 5.60 -4.69
C ARG A 215 -7.83 4.45 -3.75
N GLY A 216 -7.64 3.20 -4.19
CA GLY A 216 -7.96 2.03 -3.39
C GLY A 216 -7.07 1.83 -2.15
N SER A 217 -5.85 2.36 -2.15
CA SER A 217 -4.90 2.15 -1.05
C SER A 217 -4.85 3.32 -0.05
N TYR A 218 -5.45 4.46 -0.39
CA TYR A 218 -5.36 5.71 0.38
C TYR A 218 -6.73 6.21 0.85
N ASP A 219 -7.78 5.40 0.73
CA ASP A 219 -9.17 5.72 1.12
C ASP A 219 -9.39 5.66 2.65
N TYR A 220 -8.52 6.35 3.40
CA TYR A 220 -8.59 6.45 4.85
C TYR A 220 -8.81 7.90 5.24
N ASN A 221 -9.90 8.18 5.97
CA ASN A 221 -10.14 9.50 6.57
C ASN A 221 -8.96 9.99 7.43
N PHE A 222 -8.17 9.07 7.99
CA PHE A 222 -6.92 9.36 8.68
C PHE A 222 -5.93 10.19 7.84
N LEU A 223 -5.88 9.99 6.52
CA LEU A 223 -4.94 10.70 5.61
C LEU A 223 -5.48 12.05 5.14
N LYS A 224 -6.76 12.36 5.38
CA LYS A 224 -7.42 13.57 4.89
C LYS A 224 -6.70 14.87 5.34
N PRO A 225 -6.28 15.03 6.61
CA PRO A 225 -5.58 16.24 7.02
C PRO A 225 -4.26 16.52 6.27
N ALA A 226 -3.58 15.49 5.76
CA ALA A 226 -2.31 15.63 5.05
C ALA A 226 -2.45 16.05 3.56
N ILE A 227 -3.67 16.18 3.02
CA ILE A 227 -3.91 16.48 1.60
C ILE A 227 -3.23 17.79 1.18
N THR A 228 -3.49 18.88 1.90
CA THR A 228 -2.99 20.22 1.55
C THR A 228 -1.46 20.25 1.54
N GLN A 229 -0.83 19.77 2.62
CA GLN A 229 0.62 19.74 2.72
C GLN A 229 1.24 18.82 1.65
N THR A 230 0.57 17.71 1.32
CA THR A 230 0.99 16.80 0.26
C THR A 230 1.06 17.51 -1.08
N ILE A 231 -0.01 18.22 -1.48
CA ILE A 231 -0.07 18.94 -2.76
C ILE A 231 1.03 19.99 -2.84
N ILE A 232 1.18 20.82 -1.80
CA ILE A 232 2.20 21.88 -1.73
C ILE A 232 3.62 21.27 -1.82
N SER A 233 3.88 20.20 -1.07
CA SER A 233 5.20 19.56 -1.04
C SER A 233 5.58 18.91 -2.37
N ILE A 234 4.60 18.39 -3.13
CA ILE A 234 4.84 17.90 -4.50
C ILE A 234 5.20 19.07 -5.41
N ASP A 235 4.49 20.19 -5.29
CA ASP A 235 4.71 21.37 -6.12
C ASP A 235 6.10 21.99 -5.91
N GLU A 236 6.55 22.06 -4.67
CA GLU A 236 7.86 22.56 -4.26
C GLU A 236 9.00 21.56 -4.50
N SER A 237 8.67 20.30 -4.83
CA SER A 237 9.67 19.26 -5.04
C SER A 237 10.56 19.52 -6.27
N LYS A 238 11.83 19.08 -6.19
CA LYS A 238 12.82 19.18 -7.27
C LYS A 238 12.67 18.10 -8.37
N THR A 239 11.46 17.60 -8.57
CA THR A 239 11.17 16.56 -9.58
C THR A 239 11.11 17.17 -10.98
N THR A 240 11.19 16.32 -12.02
CA THR A 240 11.02 16.81 -13.39
C THR A 240 9.58 17.32 -13.60
N PRO A 241 9.34 18.25 -14.54
CA PRO A 241 7.99 18.77 -14.79
C PRO A 241 6.96 17.67 -15.07
N LYS A 242 7.34 16.62 -15.83
CA LYS A 242 6.45 15.50 -16.15
C LYS A 242 6.07 14.70 -14.91
N GLU A 243 7.05 14.31 -14.10
CA GLU A 243 6.82 13.59 -12.84
C GLU A 243 5.97 14.43 -11.88
N LYS A 244 6.23 15.74 -11.79
CA LYS A 244 5.46 16.66 -10.95
C LYS A 244 3.98 16.65 -11.31
N PHE A 245 3.63 16.83 -12.58
CA PHE A 245 2.22 16.85 -13.01
C PHE A 245 1.52 15.51 -12.79
N VAL A 246 2.22 14.39 -13.00
CA VAL A 246 1.67 13.06 -12.72
C VAL A 246 1.48 12.84 -11.22
N ALA A 247 2.44 13.26 -10.39
CA ALA A 247 2.34 13.18 -8.93
C ALA A 247 1.19 14.04 -8.39
N LEU A 248 1.06 15.29 -8.86
CA LEU A 248 -0.05 16.18 -8.51
C LEU A 248 -1.40 15.59 -8.94
N PHE A 249 -1.46 15.00 -10.14
CA PHE A 249 -2.67 14.31 -10.61
C PHE A 249 -3.06 13.15 -9.68
N PHE A 250 -2.10 12.29 -9.32
CA PHE A 250 -2.36 11.18 -8.41
C PHE A 250 -2.76 11.64 -7.00
N ALA A 251 -2.11 12.66 -6.45
CA ALA A 251 -2.49 13.27 -5.18
C ALA A 251 -3.90 13.88 -5.25
N SER A 252 -4.28 14.45 -6.40
CA SER A 252 -5.62 15.00 -6.62
C SER A 252 -6.69 13.90 -6.72
N CYS A 253 -6.38 12.76 -7.35
CA CYS A 253 -7.26 11.59 -7.36
C CYS A 253 -7.48 11.05 -5.94
N PHE A 254 -6.42 10.97 -5.14
CA PHE A 254 -6.49 10.63 -3.71
C PHE A 254 -7.37 11.61 -2.94
N ALA A 255 -7.13 12.92 -3.06
CA ALA A 255 -7.93 13.94 -2.40
C ALA A 255 -9.42 13.82 -2.78
N SER A 256 -9.69 13.63 -4.07
CA SER A 256 -11.06 13.46 -4.57
C SER A 256 -11.74 12.18 -4.08
N GLN A 257 -10.98 11.12 -3.76
CA GLN A 257 -11.53 9.91 -3.13
C GLN A 257 -12.05 10.22 -1.72
N LEU A 258 -11.40 11.16 -1.02
CA LEU A 258 -11.78 11.62 0.31
C LEU A 258 -12.71 12.85 0.29
N ASP A 259 -13.46 13.02 -0.80
CA ASP A 259 -14.38 14.13 -1.05
C ASP A 259 -13.73 15.52 -1.00
N ASP A 260 -12.46 15.63 -1.40
CA ASP A 260 -11.72 16.89 -1.46
C ASP A 260 -11.28 17.22 -2.89
N SER A 261 -11.81 18.31 -3.45
CA SER A 261 -11.51 18.76 -4.82
C SER A 261 -10.36 19.77 -4.90
N SER A 262 -9.70 20.08 -3.78
CA SER A 262 -8.62 21.07 -3.70
C SER A 262 -7.43 20.72 -4.60
N GLY A 263 -7.05 19.45 -4.72
CA GLY A 263 -5.93 19.02 -5.57
C GLY A 263 -6.11 19.40 -7.03
N PHE A 264 -7.26 19.06 -7.63
CA PHE A 264 -7.51 19.43 -9.02
C PHE A 264 -7.67 20.94 -9.18
N THR A 265 -8.32 21.61 -8.23
CA THR A 265 -8.47 23.07 -8.24
C THR A 265 -7.11 23.75 -8.25
N TYR A 266 -6.19 23.27 -7.41
CA TYR A 266 -4.82 23.76 -7.32
C TYR A 266 -4.07 23.65 -8.67
N ILE A 267 -4.17 22.51 -9.36
CA ILE A 267 -3.54 22.35 -10.69
C ILE A 267 -4.11 23.37 -11.69
N LEU A 268 -5.43 23.54 -11.72
CA LEU A 268 -6.12 24.39 -12.69
C LEU A 268 -5.90 25.89 -12.45
N GLU A 269 -5.64 26.30 -11.22
CA GLU A 269 -5.38 27.70 -10.84
C GLU A 269 -3.92 28.10 -11.05
N ASN A 270 -2.97 27.22 -10.71
CA ASN A 270 -1.56 27.55 -10.71
C ASN A 270 -0.85 27.28 -12.04
N TYR A 271 -1.42 26.42 -12.89
CA TYR A 271 -0.77 26.01 -14.14
C TYR A 271 -1.61 26.32 -15.39
N PRO A 272 -1.03 26.97 -16.42
CA PRO A 272 -1.67 27.12 -17.71
C PRO A 272 -1.77 25.76 -18.42
N ILE A 273 -2.82 25.58 -19.22
CA ILE A 273 -3.13 24.29 -19.87
C ILE A 273 -2.01 23.81 -20.79
N GLU A 274 -1.25 24.73 -21.37
CA GLU A 274 -0.15 24.48 -22.29
C GLU A 274 1.05 23.83 -21.60
N GLN A 275 1.17 23.98 -20.28
CA GLN A 275 2.23 23.35 -19.48
C GLN A 275 1.83 21.96 -18.98
N ILE A 276 0.53 21.69 -18.84
CA ILE A 276 0.02 20.41 -18.35
C ILE A 276 0.16 19.35 -19.45
N PRO A 277 0.81 18.20 -19.18
CA PRO A 277 0.88 17.10 -20.14
C PRO A 277 -0.51 16.68 -20.61
N VAL A 278 -0.67 16.47 -21.93
CA VAL A 278 -1.97 16.14 -22.53
C VAL A 278 -2.64 14.94 -21.86
N THR A 279 -1.87 13.90 -21.51
CA THR A 279 -2.34 12.72 -20.79
C THR A 279 -2.96 13.07 -19.43
N VAL A 280 -2.32 13.98 -18.67
CA VAL A 280 -2.83 14.46 -17.38
C VAL A 280 -4.06 15.36 -17.57
N ALA A 281 -4.04 16.26 -18.56
CA ALA A 281 -5.19 17.12 -18.85
C ALA A 281 -6.44 16.31 -19.24
N LEU A 282 -6.27 15.29 -20.07
CA LEU A 282 -7.34 14.34 -20.41
C LEU A 282 -7.79 13.53 -19.19
N GLY A 283 -6.84 13.12 -18.33
CA GLY A 283 -7.14 12.48 -17.05
C GLY A 283 -8.06 13.35 -16.19
N ILE A 284 -7.71 14.62 -16.00
CA ILE A 284 -8.54 15.59 -15.24
C ILE A 284 -9.93 15.71 -15.88
N GLN A 285 -10.04 15.84 -17.20
CA GLN A 285 -11.33 15.88 -17.90
C GLN A 285 -12.16 14.59 -17.72
N ILE A 286 -11.53 13.43 -17.58
CA ILE A 286 -12.26 12.18 -17.33
C ILE A 286 -12.79 12.19 -15.90
N GLU A 287 -12.00 12.64 -14.92
CA GLU A 287 -12.40 12.74 -13.52
C GLU A 287 -13.60 13.67 -13.30
N THR A 288 -13.73 14.74 -14.10
CA THR A 288 -14.90 15.66 -14.02
C THR A 288 -16.21 14.97 -14.36
N LYS A 289 -16.19 13.90 -15.15
CA LYS A 289 -17.40 13.14 -15.49
C LYS A 289 -17.89 12.25 -14.34
N TYR A 290 -16.99 11.88 -13.42
CA TYR A 290 -17.30 11.01 -12.29
C TYR A 290 -17.68 11.80 -11.02
N ASN A 291 -17.26 13.08 -10.92
CA ASN A 291 -17.58 13.94 -9.79
C ASN A 291 -18.48 15.12 -10.21
N ALA A 292 -19.78 14.98 -9.94
CA ALA A 292 -20.80 15.96 -10.36
C ALA A 292 -20.63 17.34 -9.70
N GLU A 293 -20.13 17.41 -8.46
CA GLU A 293 -19.84 18.68 -7.79
C GLU A 293 -18.60 19.35 -8.38
N PHE A 294 -17.55 18.57 -8.66
CA PHE A 294 -16.35 19.06 -9.33
C PHE A 294 -16.64 19.62 -10.73
N TYR A 295 -17.52 18.98 -11.51
CA TYR A 295 -17.95 19.49 -12.82
C TYR A 295 -18.65 20.86 -12.77
N LYS A 296 -19.29 21.21 -11.64
CA LYS A 296 -19.98 22.49 -11.50
C LYS A 296 -18.99 23.66 -11.39
N LEU A 297 -17.74 23.42 -10.99
CA LEU A 297 -16.75 24.46 -10.77
C LEU A 297 -16.46 25.24 -12.07
N PRO A 298 -16.48 26.59 -12.04
CA PRO A 298 -16.22 27.41 -13.24
C PRO A 298 -14.86 27.14 -13.88
N LEU A 299 -13.84 26.86 -13.06
CA LEU A 299 -12.47 26.56 -13.49
C LEU A 299 -12.40 25.29 -14.33
N VAL A 300 -13.16 24.27 -13.97
CA VAL A 300 -13.26 23.01 -14.71
C VAL A 300 -13.86 23.23 -16.09
N LYS A 301 -14.95 23.99 -16.17
CA LYS A 301 -15.58 24.35 -17.46
C LYS A 301 -14.65 25.20 -18.32
N ALA A 302 -13.84 26.07 -17.70
CA ALA A 302 -12.83 26.85 -18.41
C ALA A 302 -11.70 25.94 -18.94
N HIS A 303 -11.24 24.98 -18.14
CA HIS A 303 -10.27 23.96 -18.53
C HIS A 303 -10.75 23.15 -19.73
N GLU A 304 -11.98 22.59 -19.69
CA GLU A 304 -12.54 21.83 -20.82
C GLU A 304 -12.58 22.65 -22.11
N LYS A 305 -13.01 23.91 -22.03
CA LYS A 305 -13.03 24.81 -23.19
C LYS A 305 -11.63 25.11 -23.72
N ARG A 306 -10.64 25.30 -22.84
CA ARG A 306 -9.24 25.56 -23.22
C ARG A 306 -8.59 24.33 -23.82
N LEU A 307 -8.78 23.16 -23.20
CA LEU A 307 -8.30 21.87 -23.71
C LEU A 307 -8.93 21.57 -25.08
N TYR A 308 -10.23 21.78 -25.23
CA TYR A 308 -10.89 21.62 -26.53
C TYR A 308 -10.30 22.55 -27.60
N LYS A 309 -10.02 23.82 -27.26
CA LYS A 309 -9.35 24.75 -28.20
C LYS A 309 -7.92 24.33 -28.53
N LEU A 310 -7.17 23.80 -27.57
CA LEU A 310 -5.80 23.32 -27.75
C LEU A 310 -5.75 22.10 -28.69
N LEU A 311 -6.68 21.16 -28.49
CA LEU A 311 -6.82 19.95 -29.29
C LEU A 311 -7.41 20.26 -30.69
N PHE A 312 -8.38 21.18 -30.76
CA PHE A 312 -9.15 21.50 -31.97
C PHE A 312 -9.16 23.01 -32.33
N PRO A 313 -8.01 23.62 -32.66
CA PRO A 313 -7.90 25.07 -32.87
C PRO A 313 -8.70 25.60 -34.07
N ASN A 314 -9.05 24.75 -35.06
CA ASN A 314 -9.62 25.17 -36.36
C ASN A 314 -11.08 24.75 -36.60
N HIS A 315 -11.85 24.37 -35.58
CA HIS A 315 -13.18 23.78 -35.80
C HIS A 315 -14.28 24.76 -36.29
N ARG A 316 -13.94 26.00 -36.66
CA ARG A 316 -14.82 26.95 -37.37
C ARG A 316 -14.74 26.89 -38.91
N SER A 317 -13.88 26.04 -39.49
CA SER A 317 -13.86 25.79 -40.93
C SER A 317 -13.89 24.27 -41.23
N LYS A 318 -15.01 23.78 -41.79
CA LYS A 318 -14.90 22.68 -42.77
C LYS A 318 -14.42 23.33 -44.08
N PRO A 319 -13.67 22.66 -45.00
CA PRO A 319 -13.67 21.21 -45.30
C PRO A 319 -12.26 20.60 -45.59
N HIS A 320 -12.23 19.26 -45.74
CA HIS A 320 -11.24 18.44 -46.48
C HIS A 320 -9.74 18.52 -46.08
N GLY A 321 -9.21 17.40 -45.58
CA GLY A 321 -7.81 17.01 -45.80
C GLY A 321 -6.85 17.01 -44.60
N THR A 322 -7.11 17.75 -43.52
CA THR A 322 -6.14 17.92 -42.41
C THR A 322 -6.66 17.50 -41.04
N LYS A 323 -7.56 16.51 -40.99
CA LYS A 323 -7.96 15.83 -39.74
C LYS A 323 -6.91 14.83 -39.21
N GLY A 324 -5.83 14.55 -39.95
CA GLY A 324 -5.07 13.31 -39.76
C GLY A 324 -4.08 13.24 -38.60
N ILE A 325 -3.41 14.33 -38.18
CA ILE A 325 -2.19 14.20 -37.37
C ILE A 325 -2.45 14.35 -35.86
N LYS A 326 -3.24 15.33 -35.42
CA LYS A 326 -3.56 15.52 -34.00
C LYS A 326 -4.59 14.51 -33.46
N ASP A 327 -5.58 14.15 -34.28
CA ASP A 327 -6.55 13.11 -33.93
C ASP A 327 -5.87 11.74 -33.82
N SER A 328 -4.86 11.44 -34.67
CA SER A 328 -4.07 10.20 -34.55
C SER A 328 -3.23 10.15 -33.27
N LYS A 329 -2.55 11.25 -32.90
CA LYS A 329 -1.79 11.31 -31.63
C LYS A 329 -2.69 11.19 -30.42
N LEU A 330 -3.93 11.69 -30.50
CA LEU A 330 -4.91 11.55 -29.43
C LEU A 330 -5.44 10.12 -29.33
N SER A 331 -5.82 9.48 -30.45
CA SER A 331 -6.23 8.07 -30.46
C SER A 331 -5.11 7.16 -29.98
N ASP A 332 -3.86 7.48 -30.33
CA ASP A 332 -2.69 6.71 -29.90
C ASP A 332 -2.57 6.64 -28.36
N LEU A 333 -3.01 7.67 -27.62
CA LEU A 333 -3.04 7.66 -26.14
C LEU A 333 -3.97 6.59 -25.56
N PHE A 334 -5.02 6.22 -26.28
CA PHE A 334 -6.04 5.26 -25.83
C PHE A 334 -5.89 3.88 -26.47
N ASP A 335 -5.36 3.81 -27.69
CA ASP A 335 -5.41 2.59 -28.50
C ASP A 335 -4.04 1.91 -28.66
N LYS A 336 -2.96 2.69 -28.79
CA LYS A 336 -1.62 2.13 -29.05
C LYS A 336 -0.91 1.73 -27.75
N PRO A 337 -0.46 0.47 -27.63
CA PRO A 337 0.42 0.04 -26.54
C PRO A 337 1.68 0.91 -26.43
N LEU A 338 2.17 1.14 -25.21
CA LEU A 338 3.41 1.89 -25.00
C LEU A 338 4.62 1.22 -25.69
N LYS A 339 4.68 -0.12 -25.65
CA LYS A 339 5.75 -0.89 -26.30
C LYS A 339 5.81 -0.73 -27.82
N SER A 340 4.69 -0.44 -28.50
CA SER A 340 4.69 -0.28 -29.96
C SER A 340 5.22 1.08 -30.39
N ARG A 341 5.15 2.11 -29.52
CA ARG A 341 5.70 3.43 -29.81
C ARG A 341 7.23 3.46 -29.87
N ARG A 342 7.90 2.48 -29.25
CA ARG A 342 9.36 2.33 -29.33
C ARG A 342 9.87 1.74 -30.65
N LEU A 343 9.02 1.13 -31.47
CA LEU A 343 9.43 0.57 -32.76
C LEU A 343 9.43 1.62 -33.88
N GLU A 344 8.98 2.85 -33.57
CA GLU A 344 8.85 3.97 -34.51
C GLU A 344 9.86 5.10 -34.26
N ASP A 345 10.64 5.04 -33.17
CA ASP A 345 11.78 5.91 -32.84
C ASP A 345 13.10 5.14 -33.07
#